data_AF-A0A3B1BV46-F1
#
_entry.id   AF-A0A3B1BV46-F1
#
_cell.length_a   1.000
_cell.length_b   1.000
_cell.length_c   1.000
_cell.angle_alpha   90.00
_cell.angle_beta   90.00
_cell.angle_gamma   90.00
#
_symmetry.space_group_name_H-M   'P 1'
#
loop_
_entity.id
_entity.type
_entity.pdbx_description
1 polymer ?
#
loop_
_entity_poly.entity_id
_entity_poly.type
_entity_poly.pdbx_seq_one_letter_code
_entity_poly.pdbx_strand_id
1 'polypeptide(L)'
;MIQEMNRRWTVENNADELKNYFHKDMVAITPTDSKRIEGGENCVVGWKNFTENGLHHEIYLSDPRKTAPEKMKTVLRQPVK
;
A
#
# COMPACT_ATOMS: atom_id res chain seq x y z
N MET A 1 -7.66 9.42 1.22
CA MET A 1 -7.80 8.22 2.07
C MET A 1 -6.92 7.08 1.57
N ILE A 2 -7.25 6.37 0.47
CA ILE A 2 -6.42 5.26 -0.05
C ILE A 2 -5.23 5.72 -0.91
N GLN A 3 -5.42 6.69 -1.82
CA GLN A 3 -4.31 7.19 -2.65
C GLN A 3 -3.22 7.89 -1.83
N GLU A 4 -3.64 8.62 -0.80
CA GLU A 4 -2.73 9.25 0.16
C GLU A 4 -1.94 8.20 0.93
N MET A 5 -2.62 7.17 1.49
CA MET A 5 -1.96 6.02 2.13
C MET A 5 -0.95 5.37 1.18
N ASN A 6 -1.34 5.14 -0.07
CA ASN A 6 -0.47 4.55 -1.08
C ASN A 6 0.78 5.41 -1.26
N ARG A 7 0.64 6.72 -1.47
CA ARG A 7 1.77 7.66 -1.63
C ARG A 7 2.79 7.59 -0.50
N ARG A 8 2.35 7.40 0.76
CA ARG A 8 3.26 7.34 1.92
C ARG A 8 4.30 6.25 1.78
N TRP A 9 3.89 5.04 1.41
CA TRP A 9 4.81 3.92 1.29
C TRP A 9 5.37 3.73 -0.11
N THR A 10 4.82 4.41 -1.13
CA THR A 10 5.28 4.31 -2.51
C THR A 10 6.24 5.44 -2.90
N VAL A 11 5.79 6.69 -2.78
CA VAL A 11 6.55 7.86 -3.24
C VAL A 11 7.42 8.42 -2.13
N GLU A 12 6.87 8.52 -0.92
CA GLU A 12 7.54 9.20 0.20
C GLU A 12 8.50 8.29 0.97
N ASN A 13 8.52 6.99 0.67
CA ASN A 13 9.32 5.99 1.36
C ASN A 13 9.16 6.04 2.90
N ASN A 14 7.95 6.35 3.36
CA ASN A 14 7.62 6.58 4.77
C ASN A 14 6.52 5.61 5.22
N ALA A 15 6.90 4.33 5.32
CA ALA A 15 5.98 3.27 5.74
C ALA A 15 5.48 3.44 7.19
N ASP A 16 6.23 4.13 8.06
CA ASP A 16 5.85 4.31 9.46
C ASP A 16 4.55 5.14 9.63
N GLU A 17 4.20 5.96 8.64
CA GLU A 17 2.93 6.71 8.62
C GLU A 17 1.70 5.86 8.28
N LEU A 18 1.88 4.63 7.78
CA LEU A 18 0.76 3.72 7.49
C LEU A 18 -0.06 3.38 8.74
N LYS A 19 0.51 3.52 9.94
CA LYS A 19 -0.22 3.36 11.22
C LYS A 19 -1.43 4.28 11.34
N ASN A 20 -1.44 5.41 10.63
CA ASN A 20 -2.55 6.36 10.62
C ASN A 20 -3.71 5.91 9.71
N TYR A 21 -3.48 4.91 8.86
CA TYR A 21 -4.42 4.41 7.86
C TYR A 21 -4.87 2.97 8.15
N PHE A 22 -4.00 2.17 8.77
CA PHE A 22 -4.24 0.78 9.09
C PHE A 22 -5.13 0.63 10.32
N HIS A 23 -6.18 -0.19 10.19
CA HIS A 23 -7.02 -0.51 11.33
C HIS A 23 -6.26 -1.40 12.32
N LYS A 24 -6.42 -1.15 13.63
CA LYS A 24 -5.72 -1.90 14.68
C LYS A 24 -5.89 -3.42 14.58
N ASP A 25 -7.05 -3.87 14.13
CA ASP A 25 -7.42 -5.29 14.00
C ASP A 25 -7.36 -5.79 12.54
N MET A 26 -6.65 -5.08 11.64
CA MET A 26 -6.58 -5.50 10.25
C MET A 26 -5.81 -6.81 10.09
N VAL A 27 -6.12 -7.52 9.01
CA VAL A 27 -5.40 -8.73 8.61
C VAL A 27 -4.92 -8.56 7.18
N ALA A 28 -3.64 -8.85 6.95
CA ALA A 28 -3.03 -8.83 5.62
C ALA A 28 -2.54 -10.23 5.22
N ILE A 29 -2.71 -10.57 3.95
CA ILE A 29 -2.08 -11.73 3.32
C ILE A 29 -1.15 -11.17 2.25
N THR A 30 0.11 -11.56 2.29
CA THR A 30 1.12 -11.05 1.37
C THR A 30 1.73 -12.19 0.57
N PRO A 31 2.19 -11.96 -0.67
CA PRO A 31 2.79 -13.02 -1.47
C PRO A 31 4.15 -13.49 -0.94
N THR A 32 4.80 -12.68 -0.10
CA THR A 32 6.13 -12.97 0.48
C THR A 32 6.04 -13.77 1.78
N ASP A 33 4.88 -13.81 2.43
CA ASP A 33 4.69 -14.54 3.68
C ASP A 33 3.52 -15.53 3.55
N SER A 34 3.82 -16.81 3.80
CA SER A 34 2.81 -17.88 3.84
C SER A 34 1.80 -17.73 4.98
N LYS A 35 2.10 -16.89 5.98
CA LYS A 35 1.24 -16.65 7.13
C LYS A 35 0.47 -15.34 6.96
N ARG A 36 -0.75 -15.31 7.51
CA ARG A 36 -1.50 -14.06 7.66
C ARG A 36 -0.81 -13.17 8.69
N ILE A 37 -0.73 -11.89 8.40
CA ILE A 37 -0.25 -10.85 9.32
C ILE A 37 -1.48 -10.27 10.00
N GLU A 38 -1.51 -10.31 11.32
CA GLU A 38 -2.63 -9.79 12.13
C GLU A 38 -2.18 -8.55 12.88
N GLY A 39 -3.04 -7.55 12.93
CA GLY A 39 -2.81 -6.32 13.67
C GLY A 39 -2.17 -5.23 12.81
N GLY A 40 -2.63 -3.99 13.01
CA GLY A 40 -2.18 -2.83 12.24
C GLY A 40 -0.67 -2.59 12.33
N GLU A 41 -0.10 -2.67 13.54
CA GLU A 41 1.35 -2.47 13.75
C GLU A 41 2.19 -3.52 13.02
N ASN A 42 1.79 -4.80 13.07
CA ASN A 42 2.48 -5.87 12.35
C ASN A 42 2.38 -5.68 10.84
N CYS A 43 1.25 -5.17 10.34
CA CYS A 43 1.10 -4.83 8.93
C CYS A 43 2.03 -3.67 8.53
N VAL A 44 2.23 -2.66 9.37
CA VAL A 44 3.19 -1.57 9.10
C VAL A 44 4.61 -2.11 8.95
N VAL A 45 5.04 -3.01 9.84
CA VAL A 45 6.36 -3.67 9.74
C VAL A 45 6.49 -4.46 8.44
N GLY A 46 5.46 -5.21 8.05
CA GLY A 46 5.43 -5.94 6.78
C GLY A 46 5.56 -5.02 5.56
N TRP A 47 4.86 -3.87 5.57
CA TRP A 47 4.93 -2.89 4.49
C TRP A 47 6.28 -2.19 4.35
N LYS A 48 6.99 -1.96 5.45
CA LYS A 48 8.35 -1.40 5.43
C LYS A 48 9.29 -2.24 4.58
N ASN A 49 9.19 -3.57 4.70
CA ASN A 49 9.95 -4.49 3.85
C ASN A 49 9.59 -4.33 2.36
N PHE A 50 8.33 -4.05 2.01
CA PHE A 50 7.95 -3.83 0.60
C PHE A 50 8.56 -2.56 0.03
N THR A 51 8.71 -1.52 0.84
CA THR A 51 9.34 -0.28 0.41
C THR A 51 10.85 -0.44 0.21
N GLU A 52 11.51 -1.24 1.04
CA GLU A 52 12.94 -1.56 0.90
C GLU A 52 13.24 -2.43 -0.34
N ASN A 53 12.29 -3.29 -0.75
CA ASN A 53 12.47 -4.22 -1.86
C ASN A 53 12.35 -3.59 -3.26
N GLY A 54 12.08 -2.27 -3.37
CA GLY A 54 12.28 -1.51 -4.61
C GLY A 54 11.05 -0.77 -5.13
N LEU A 55 11.16 -0.34 -6.39
CA LEU A 55 10.15 0.51 -7.06
C LEU A 55 8.83 -0.23 -7.24
N HIS A 56 7.73 0.50 -7.23
CA HIS A 56 6.39 0.01 -7.58
C HIS A 56 5.85 0.87 -8.73
N HIS A 57 4.88 0.33 -9.46
CA HIS A 57 4.12 1.10 -10.43
C HIS A 57 2.72 1.35 -9.91
N GLU A 58 2.27 2.60 -9.93
CA GLU A 58 0.86 2.95 -9.76
C GLU A 58 0.20 3.06 -11.13
N ILE A 59 -0.73 2.15 -11.41
CA ILE A 59 -1.49 2.11 -12.65
C ILE A 59 -2.90 2.63 -12.36
N TYR A 60 -3.25 3.72 -13.01
CA TYR A 60 -4.59 4.29 -12.95
C TYR A 60 -5.46 3.60 -14.00
N LEU A 61 -6.49 2.87 -13.56
CA LEU A 61 -7.47 2.24 -14.44
C LEU A 61 -8.59 3.21 -14.87
N SER A 62 -8.68 4.36 -14.19
CA SER A 62 -9.61 5.44 -14.49
C SER A 62 -8.83 6.69 -14.88
N ASP A 63 -9.35 7.53 -15.80
CA ASP A 63 -8.69 8.80 -16.15
C ASP A 63 -8.71 9.74 -14.94
N PRO A 64 -7.53 10.09 -14.37
CA PRO A 64 -7.45 10.89 -13.16
C PRO A 64 -7.93 12.33 -13.36
N ARG A 65 -8.02 12.82 -14.60
CA ARG A 65 -8.50 14.17 -14.91
C ARG A 65 -10.03 14.26 -14.96
N LYS A 66 -10.73 13.12 -14.99
CA LYS A 66 -12.17 13.04 -15.21
C LYS A 66 -12.92 12.34 -14.08
N THR A 67 -12.22 11.55 -13.27
CA THR A 67 -12.83 10.70 -12.24
C THR A 67 -12.60 11.30 -10.86
N ALA A 68 -13.68 11.46 -10.09
CA ALA A 68 -13.56 11.91 -8.71
C ALA A 68 -12.70 10.92 -7.88
N PRO A 69 -11.85 11.41 -6.96
CA PRO A 69 -10.89 10.57 -6.24
C PRO A 69 -11.49 9.33 -5.56
N GLU A 70 -12.70 9.47 -5.00
CA GLU A 70 -13.42 8.41 -4.29
C GLU A 70 -13.93 7.28 -5.20
N LYS A 71 -14.02 7.53 -6.51
CA LYS A 71 -14.42 6.53 -7.52
C LYS A 71 -13.24 6.01 -8.34
N MET A 72 -12.04 6.54 -8.11
CA MET A 72 -10.87 6.21 -8.90
C MET A 72 -10.39 4.80 -8.60
N LYS A 73 -10.18 4.00 -9.65
CA LYS A 73 -9.62 2.66 -9.53
C LYS A 73 -8.13 2.70 -9.84
N THR A 74 -7.31 2.30 -8.88
CA THR A 74 -5.86 2.21 -9.03
C THR A 74 -5.36 0.82 -8.68
N VAL A 75 -4.28 0.40 -9.35
CA VAL A 75 -3.56 -0.83 -9.06
C VAL A 75 -2.14 -0.46 -8.71
N LEU A 76 -1.69 -0.89 -7.53
CA LEU A 76 -0.28 -0.88 -7.18
C LEU A 76 0.32 -2.24 -7.51
N ARG A 77 1.41 -2.24 -8.27
CA ARG A 77 2.16 -3.47 -8.58
C ARG A 77 3.63 -3.32 -8.23
N GLN A 78 4.20 -4.37 -7.66
CA GLN A 78 5.65 -4.53 -7.61
C GLN A 78 6.15 -5.18 -8.91
N PRO A 79 7.27 -4.73 -9.47
CA PRO A 79 7.93 -5.39 -10.59
C PRO A 79 8.46 -6.75 -10.13
N VAL A 80 8.17 -7.77 -10.93
CA VAL A 80 8.76 -9.11 -10.77
C VAL A 80 10.10 -9.08 -11.49
N LYS A 81 11.18 -9.54 -10.84
CA LYS A 81 12.47 -9.80 -11.49
C LYS A 81 12.42 -11.12 -12.25
#